data_AF-A0A6G1XBM9-F1
#
_entry.id   AF-A0A6G1XBM9-F1
#
_cell.length_a   1.000
_cell.length_b   1.000
_cell.length_c   1.000
_cell.angle_alpha   90.00
_cell.angle_beta   90.00
_cell.angle_gamma   90.00
#
_symmetry.space_group_name_H-M   'P 1'
#
loop_
_entity.id
_entity.type
_entity.pdbx_description
1 polymer ?
#
loop_
_entity_poly.entity_id
_entity_poly.type
_entity_poly.pdbx_seq_one_letter_code
_entity_poly.pdbx_strand_id
1 'polypeptide(L)'
;MVIKPYHENRELQLLRLLNSRMELSTKEKQHYLYLQKGYKGEKIFADRLESLPCEKVIIHDLLLEHNHTVFQIDTLLFSQNKIYLFEVKNYEGDYYIN
;
A
#
# COMPACT_ATOMS: atom_id res chain seq x y z
N MET A 1 -15.04 -0.01 10.28
CA MET A 1 -15.40 -1.00 9.25
C MET A 1 -14.44 -0.87 8.08
N VAL A 2 -13.99 -1.99 7.52
CA VAL A 2 -13.15 -2.03 6.31
C VAL A 2 -14.02 -2.56 5.17
N ILE A 3 -14.21 -1.77 4.12
CA ILE A 3 -15.02 -2.15 2.95
C ILE A 3 -14.16 -2.83 1.90
N LYS A 4 -12.97 -2.27 1.65
CA LYS A 4 -11.96 -2.87 0.79
C LYS A 4 -10.68 -3.06 1.60
N PRO A 5 -10.38 -4.28 2.05
CA PRO A 5 -9.19 -4.56 2.83
C PRO A 5 -7.92 -4.42 1.99
N TYR A 6 -6.82 -4.12 2.69
CA TYR A 6 -5.51 -4.05 2.05
C TYR A 6 -5.03 -5.45 1.66
N HIS A 7 -4.54 -5.59 0.43
CA HIS A 7 -4.03 -6.86 -0.08
C HIS A 7 -2.66 -6.69 -0.72
N GLU A 8 -1.87 -7.75 -0.63
CA GLU A 8 -0.60 -7.81 -1.34
C GLU A 8 -0.83 -7.72 -2.86
N ASN A 9 -0.07 -6.86 -3.54
CA ASN A 9 -0.11 -6.74 -4.99
C ASN A 9 0.26 -8.08 -5.67
N ARG A 10 -0.48 -8.44 -6.71
CA ARG A 10 -0.31 -9.68 -7.49
C ARG A 10 1.10 -9.83 -8.08
N GLU A 11 1.74 -8.74 -8.49
CA GLU A 11 3.11 -8.75 -8.99
C GLU A 11 4.09 -9.22 -7.92
N LEU A 12 3.95 -8.72 -6.68
CA LEU A 12 4.77 -9.16 -5.55
C LEU A 12 4.54 -10.65 -5.24
N GLN A 13 3.29 -11.11 -5.29
CA GLN A 13 2.96 -12.53 -5.12
C GLN A 13 3.66 -13.40 -6.18
N LEU A 14 3.60 -13.00 -7.45
CA LEU A 14 4.22 -13.72 -8.56
C LEU A 14 5.73 -13.74 -8.43
N LEU A 15 6.37 -12.59 -8.15
CA LEU A 15 7.82 -12.50 -7.97
C LEU A 15 8.29 -13.33 -6.76
N ARG A 16 7.52 -13.37 -5.67
CA ARG A 16 7.81 -14.24 -4.52
C ARG A 16 7.83 -15.72 -4.92
N LEU A 17 6.82 -16.16 -5.68
CA LEU A 17 6.74 -17.53 -6.17
C LEU A 17 7.90 -17.86 -7.12
N LEU A 18 8.22 -16.95 -8.06
CA LEU A 18 9.33 -17.12 -9.00
C LEU A 18 10.68 -17.17 -8.27
N ASN A 19 10.94 -16.24 -7.35
CA ASN A 19 12.18 -16.18 -6.58
C ASN A 19 12.44 -17.45 -5.75
N SER A 20 11.39 -18.19 -5.38
CA SER A 20 11.54 -19.47 -4.68
C SER A 20 11.91 -20.66 -5.59
N ARG A 21 11.72 -20.52 -6.91
CA ARG A 21 11.83 -21.63 -7.88
C ARG A 21 12.92 -21.43 -8.92
N MET A 22 13.37 -20.19 -9.10
CA MET A 22 14.40 -19.84 -10.05
C MET A 22 15.20 -18.65 -9.57
N GLU A 23 16.37 -18.48 -10.16
CA GLU A 23 17.17 -17.30 -9.91
C GLU A 23 16.64 -16.12 -10.73
N LEU A 24 16.07 -15.13 -10.04
CA LEU A 24 15.72 -13.84 -10.62
C LEU A 24 17.00 -13.09 -11.05
N SER A 25 16.92 -12.35 -12.15
CA SER A 25 17.98 -11.42 -12.55
C SER A 25 18.20 -10.35 -11.48
N THR A 26 19.37 -9.70 -11.47
CA THR A 26 19.68 -8.62 -10.51
C THR A 26 18.60 -7.54 -10.51
N LYS A 27 18.09 -7.17 -11.68
CA LYS A 27 17.03 -6.16 -11.84
C LYS A 27 15.70 -6.62 -11.23
N GLU A 28 15.30 -7.87 -11.49
CA GLU A 28 14.08 -8.45 -10.92
C GLU A 28 14.19 -8.62 -9.40
N LYS A 29 15.36 -9.02 -8.87
CA LYS A 29 15.60 -9.10 -7.43
C LYS A 29 15.47 -7.73 -6.78
N GLN A 30 16.04 -6.68 -7.37
CA GLN A 30 15.92 -5.31 -6.86
C GLN A 30 14.46 -4.84 -6.86
N HIS A 31 13.73 -5.08 -7.94
CA HIS A 31 12.30 -4.74 -8.04
C HIS A 31 11.45 -5.51 -7.02
N TYR A 32 11.70 -6.81 -6.86
CA TYR A 32 11.05 -7.64 -5.85
C TYR A 32 11.26 -7.09 -4.43
N LEU A 33 12.50 -6.72 -4.08
CA LEU A 33 12.81 -6.14 -2.77
C LEU A 33 12.13 -4.78 -2.57
N TYR A 34 12.06 -3.95 -3.62
CA TYR A 34 11.34 -2.67 -3.58
C TYR A 34 9.84 -2.87 -3.31
N LEU A 35 9.19 -3.77 -4.05
CA LEU A 35 7.78 -4.11 -3.83
C LEU A 35 7.53 -4.69 -2.43
N GLN A 36 8.42 -5.56 -1.94
CA GLN A 36 8.33 -6.13 -0.60
C GLN A 36 8.43 -5.05 0.49
N LYS A 37 9.29 -4.05 0.30
CA LYS A 37 9.43 -2.91 1.20
C LYS A 37 8.18 -2.03 1.21
N GLY A 38 7.61 -1.73 0.04
CA GLY A 38 6.35 -1.01 -0.10
C GLY A 38 5.21 -1.73 0.65
N TYR A 39 5.02 -3.01 0.34
CA TYR A 39 4.02 -3.87 0.98
C TYR A 39 4.13 -3.88 2.52
N LYS A 40 5.35 -4.00 3.05
CA LYS A 40 5.56 -3.99 4.50
C LYS A 40 5.08 -2.69 5.15
N GLY A 41 5.37 -1.54 4.54
CA GLY A 41 4.97 -0.24 5.07
C GLY A 41 3.46 -0.03 5.02
N GLU A 42 2.86 -0.32 3.87
CA GLU A 42 1.41 -0.23 3.67
C GLU A 42 0.65 -1.20 4.58
N LYS A 43 1.15 -2.42 4.78
CA LYS A 43 0.52 -3.38 5.70
C LYS A 43 0.54 -2.88 7.14
N ILE A 44 1.67 -2.36 7.62
CA ILE A 44 1.77 -1.76 8.96
C ILE A 44 0.81 -0.57 9.10
N PHE A 45 0.70 0.27 8.07
CA PHE A 45 -0.21 1.39 8.05
C PHE A 45 -1.68 0.93 8.13
N ALA A 46 -2.07 -0.04 7.29
CA ALA A 46 -3.42 -0.60 7.29
C ALA A 46 -3.79 -1.19 8.66
N ASP A 47 -2.92 -2.02 9.25
CA ASP A 47 -3.16 -2.64 10.56
C ASP A 47 -3.34 -1.58 11.67
N ARG A 48 -2.52 -0.53 11.67
CA ARG A 48 -2.66 0.60 12.59
C ARG A 48 -3.98 1.34 12.39
N LEU A 49 -4.33 1.62 11.14
CA LEU A 49 -5.54 2.35 10.80
C LEU A 49 -6.78 1.58 11.27
N GLU A 50 -6.84 0.28 10.98
CA GLU A 50 -7.91 -0.62 11.42
C GLU A 50 -8.06 -0.66 12.95
N SER A 51 -6.95 -0.64 13.68
CA SER A 51 -6.92 -0.69 15.15
C SER A 51 -7.43 0.57 15.87
N LEU A 52 -7.62 1.70 15.16
CA LEU A 52 -8.04 2.96 15.79
C LEU A 52 -9.40 2.82 16.52
N PRO A 53 -9.55 3.30 17.77
CA PRO A 53 -10.79 3.16 18.52
C PRO A 53 -11.82 4.24 18.14
N CYS A 54 -12.22 4.30 16.87
CA CYS A 54 -13.21 5.23 16.37
C CYS A 54 -14.08 4.63 15.26
N GLU A 55 -15.27 5.22 15.09
CA GLU A 55 -16.12 4.94 13.93
C GLU A 55 -15.47 5.48 12.66
N LYS A 56 -15.27 4.56 11.72
CA LYS A 56 -14.58 4.83 10.47
C LYS A 56 -14.97 3.82 9.40
N VAL A 57 -14.90 4.23 8.15
CA VAL A 57 -14.97 3.34 6.97
C VAL A 57 -13.66 3.46 6.20
N ILE A 58 -13.01 2.33 5.92
CA ILE A 58 -11.71 2.28 5.25
C ILE A 58 -11.85 1.57 3.91
N ILE A 59 -11.22 2.14 2.87
CA ILE A 59 -11.10 1.59 1.52
C ILE A 59 -9.64 1.70 1.09
N HIS A 60 -8.96 0.57 0.88
CA HIS A 60 -7.59 0.51 0.35
C HIS A 60 -7.56 0.38 -1.17
N ASP A 61 -6.47 0.84 -1.80
CA ASP A 61 -6.18 0.67 -3.23
C ASP A 61 -7.32 1.16 -4.15
N LEU A 62 -7.89 2.33 -3.87
CA LEU A 62 -9.02 2.84 -4.63
C LEU A 62 -8.54 3.41 -5.97
N LEU A 63 -8.76 2.65 -7.05
CA LEU A 63 -8.48 3.06 -8.42
C LEU A 63 -9.68 3.80 -9.01
N LEU A 64 -9.47 5.02 -9.49
CA LEU A 64 -10.50 5.88 -10.07
C LEU A 64 -10.06 6.40 -11.43
N GLU A 65 -11.03 6.76 -12.27
CA GLU A 65 -10.81 7.49 -13.51
C GLU A 65 -11.58 8.80 -13.47
N HIS A 66 -10.89 9.91 -13.77
CA HIS A 66 -11.52 11.22 -13.94
C HIS A 66 -10.83 11.97 -15.08
N ASN A 67 -11.62 12.53 -16.01
CA ASN A 67 -11.10 13.25 -17.19
C ASN A 67 -10.03 12.45 -17.95
N HIS A 68 -10.28 11.17 -18.22
CA HIS A 68 -9.35 10.24 -18.89
C HIS A 68 -8.01 10.03 -18.16
N THR A 69 -7.91 10.44 -16.90
CA THR A 69 -6.75 10.18 -16.04
C THR A 69 -7.12 9.12 -15.02
N VAL A 70 -6.40 7.99 -15.04
CA VAL A 70 -6.51 6.94 -14.03
C VAL A 70 -5.54 7.25 -12.91
N PHE A 71 -6.02 7.26 -11.67
CA PHE A 71 -5.19 7.47 -10.48
C PHE A 71 -5.63 6.55 -9.34
N GLN A 72 -4.71 6.29 -8.42
CA GLN A 72 -4.94 5.46 -7.25
C GLN A 72 -4.87 6.32 -6.00
N ILE A 73 -5.74 6.03 -5.04
CA ILE A 73 -5.64 6.51 -3.65
C ILE A 73 -5.26 5.29 -2.80
N ASP A 74 -4.10 5.32 -2.16
CA ASP A 74 -3.60 4.18 -1.36
C ASP A 74 -4.60 3.82 -0.24
N THR A 75 -5.11 4.83 0.47
CA THR A 75 -6.18 4.62 1.46
C THR A 75 -7.12 5.81 1.57
N LEU A 76 -8.41 5.53 1.45
CA LEU A 76 -9.49 6.47 1.73
C LEU A 76 -10.17 6.10 3.05
N LEU A 77 -10.24 7.05 3.99
CA LEU A 77 -10.92 6.89 5.27
C LEU A 77 -12.05 7.90 5.41
N PHE A 78 -13.26 7.41 5.66
CA PHE A 78 -14.38 8.22 6.11
C PHE A 78 -14.46 8.16 7.63
N SER A 79 -14.43 9.32 8.27
CA SER A 79 -14.82 9.53 9.66
C SER A 79 -16.14 10.30 9.69
N GLN A 80 -16.72 10.53 10.87
CA GLN A 80 -18.05 11.15 11.00
C GLN A 80 -18.21 12.44 10.18
N ASN A 81 -17.22 13.35 10.25
CA ASN A 81 -17.32 14.68 9.62
C ASN A 81 -16.19 14.97 8.62
N LYS A 82 -15.34 13.99 8.30
CA LYS A 82 -14.13 14.20 7.49
C LYS A 82 -13.83 13.00 6.61
N ILE A 83 -13.29 13.29 5.43
CA ILE A 83 -12.69 12.31 4.54
C ILE A 83 -11.19 12.55 4.54
N TYR A 84 -10.42 11.49 4.75
CA TYR A 84 -8.96 11.52 4.72
C TYR A 84 -8.47 10.69 3.54
N LEU A 85 -7.56 11.28 2.76
CA LEU A 85 -6.82 10.60 1.71
C LEU A 85 -5.39 10.43 2.21
N PHE A 86 -4.90 9.20 2.16
CA PHE A 86 -3.53 8.88 2.55
C PHE A 86 -2.76 8.40 1.33
N GLU A 87 -1.57 8.95 1.18
CA GLU A 87 -0.49 8.42 0.34
C GLU A 87 0.56 7.84 1.29
N VAL A 88 0.83 6.53 1.19
CA VAL A 88 1.68 5.85 2.16
C VAL A 88 3.09 5.73 1.60
N LYS A 89 4.08 6.30 2.33
CA LYS A 89 5.49 6.20 1.94
C LYS A 89 6.30 5.50 3.02
N ASN A 90 7.01 4.44 2.63
CA ASN A 90 7.88 3.67 3.51
C ASN A 90 9.35 3.92 3.19
N TYR A 91 9.87 5.00 3.76
CA TYR A 91 11.24 5.46 3.59
C TYR A 91 12.19 4.81 4.62
N GLU A 92 13.47 4.68 4.29
CA GLU A 92 14.49 4.12 5.20
C GLU A 92 15.75 5.00 5.21
N GLY A 93 16.43 5.06 6.36
CA GLY A 93 17.55 5.98 6.59
C GLY A 93 17.14 7.23 7.38
N ASP A 94 18.09 8.12 7.58
CA ASP A 94 17.88 9.37 8.30
C ASP A 94 17.35 10.45 7.36
N TYR A 95 16.25 11.09 7.78
CA TYR A 95 15.61 12.18 7.04
C TYR A 95 15.60 13.44 7.89
N TYR A 96 15.97 14.56 7.28
CA TYR A 96 15.82 15.89 7.87
C TYR A 96 14.58 16.56 7.29
N ILE A 97 13.65 16.92 8.17
CA ILE A 97 12.46 17.70 7.82
C ILE A 97 12.75 19.14 8.26
N ASN A 98 12.82 20.07 7.31
CA ASN A 98 12.93 21.51 7.57
C ASN A 98 11.56 22.16 7.66
#